data_AF-D6WR24-F1
#
_entry.id   AF-D6WR24-F1
#
_cell.length_a   1.000
_cell.length_b   1.000
_cell.length_c   1.000
_cell.angle_alpha   90.00
_cell.angle_beta   90.00
_cell.angle_gamma   90.00
#
_symmetry.space_group_name_H-M   'P 1'
#
loop_
_entity.id
_entity.type
_entity.pdbx_description
1 polymer ?
#
loop_
_entity_poly.entity_id
_entity_poly.type
_entity_poly.pdbx_seq_one_letter_code
_entity_poly.pdbx_strand_id
1 'polypeptide(L)'
;MKLLLLFIVAMSAYSANCALTDAEVTQKFNEFKTKYGKTYADANEENFRKQLFAKNLEKIEEHNKKYEQGQVTYTMGVNQFSDLTPEEMRPYTHGVLRPKN
;
A
#
# COMPACT_ATOMS: atom_id res chain seq x y z
N MET A 1 -5.99 29.52 -36.71
CA MET A 1 -6.67 28.48 -35.90
C MET A 1 -5.96 27.11 -35.88
N LYS A 2 -4.71 26.99 -36.35
CA LYS A 2 -3.92 25.74 -36.33
C LYS A 2 -2.79 25.74 -35.28
N LEU A 3 -2.65 26.82 -34.51
CA LEU A 3 -1.65 26.97 -33.44
C LEU A 3 -2.18 26.66 -32.03
N LEU A 4 -3.51 26.55 -31.87
CA LEU A 4 -4.14 26.24 -30.58
C LEU A 4 -4.21 24.73 -30.27
N LEU A 5 -4.03 23.88 -31.29
CA LEU A 5 -4.07 22.43 -31.14
C LEU A 5 -2.73 21.83 -30.66
N LEU A 6 -1.62 22.59 -30.75
CA LEU A 6 -0.29 22.10 -30.33
C LEU A 6 -0.04 22.22 -28.82
N PHE A 7 -0.83 22.99 -28.08
CA PHE A 7 -0.68 23.13 -26.63
C PHE A 7 -1.39 22.04 -25.82
N ILE A 8 -2.40 21.37 -26.38
CA ILE A 8 -3.18 20.35 -25.66
C ILE A 8 -2.46 18.99 -25.64
N VAL A 9 -1.62 18.72 -26.65
CA VAL A 9 -0.89 17.43 -26.78
C VAL A 9 0.33 17.35 -25.83
N ALA A 10 0.78 18.46 -25.26
CA ALA A 10 1.93 18.48 -24.34
C ALA A 10 1.59 18.10 -22.88
N MET A 11 0.31 18.03 -22.50
CA MET A 11 -0.11 17.69 -21.13
C MET A 11 -0.39 16.20 -20.90
N SER A 12 -0.51 15.40 -21.95
CA SER A 12 -0.94 13.99 -21.83
C SER A 12 0.18 12.98 -21.56
N ALA A 13 1.39 13.41 -21.20
CA ALA A 13 2.52 12.50 -20.98
C ALA A 13 3.38 12.82 -19.74
N TYR A 14 2.85 13.53 -18.74
CA TYR A 14 3.42 13.45 -17.40
C TYR A 14 2.89 12.19 -16.71
N SER A 15 3.37 11.03 -17.13
CA SER A 15 3.35 9.87 -16.23
C SER A 15 4.30 10.21 -15.08
N ALA A 16 3.77 10.85 -14.04
CA ALA A 16 4.46 10.92 -12.76
C ALA A 16 4.70 9.46 -12.34
N ASN A 17 5.98 9.07 -12.27
CA ASN A 17 6.35 7.89 -11.53
C ASN A 17 5.96 8.15 -10.07
N CYS A 18 4.76 7.73 -9.67
CA CYS A 18 4.31 7.75 -8.29
C CYS A 18 4.95 6.58 -7.54
N ALA A 19 6.28 6.56 -7.47
CA ALA A 19 6.97 5.75 -6.47
C ALA A 19 7.01 6.57 -5.18
N LEU A 20 6.51 6.00 -4.09
CA LEU A 20 6.61 6.62 -2.78
C LEU A 20 8.06 6.86 -2.40
N THR A 21 8.35 8.05 -1.89
CA THR A 21 9.67 8.36 -1.36
C THR A 21 9.88 7.67 -0.01
N ASP A 22 11.13 7.36 0.35
CA ASP A 22 11.43 6.77 1.67
C ASP A 22 10.98 7.68 2.83
N ALA A 23 10.99 9.01 2.62
CA ALA A 23 10.49 9.97 3.59
C ALA A 23 8.98 9.82 3.83
N GLU A 24 8.19 9.70 2.77
CA GLU A 24 6.74 9.47 2.87
C GLU A 24 6.41 8.12 3.51
N VAL A 25 7.14 7.05 3.13
CA VAL A 25 6.99 5.73 3.75
C VAL A 25 7.31 5.81 5.24
N THR A 26 8.39 6.49 5.62
CA THR A 26 8.77 6.68 7.03
C THR A 26 7.70 7.42 7.81
N GLN A 27 7.16 8.50 7.26
CA GLN A 27 6.08 9.26 7.89
C GLN A 27 4.84 8.37 8.10
N LYS A 28 4.35 7.73 7.04
CA LYS A 28 3.17 6.85 7.10
C LYS A 28 3.38 5.66 8.03
N PHE A 29 4.60 5.12 8.11
CA PHE A 29 4.94 4.04 9.03
C PHE A 29 4.89 4.51 10.49
N ASN A 30 5.36 5.72 10.79
CA ASN A 30 5.27 6.30 12.14
C ASN A 30 3.82 6.58 12.56
N GLU A 31 3.00 7.08 11.63
CA GLU A 31 1.55 7.24 11.83
C GLU A 31 0.87 5.88 12.07
N PHE A 32 1.24 4.86 11.28
CA PHE A 32 0.76 3.49 11.44
C PHE A 32 1.12 2.91 12.81
N LYS A 33 2.38 3.05 13.25
CA LYS A 33 2.82 2.57 14.57
C LYS A 33 2.00 3.23 15.68
N THR A 34 1.82 4.54 15.61
CA THR A 34 1.03 5.30 16.58
C THR A 34 -0.43 4.85 16.58
N LYS A 35 -1.05 4.73 15.39
CA LYS A 35 -2.46 4.39 15.24
C LYS A 35 -2.80 2.99 15.75
N TYR A 36 -1.92 2.01 15.54
CA TYR A 36 -2.15 0.61 15.90
C TYR A 36 -1.33 0.14 17.11
N GLY A 37 -0.67 1.06 17.84
CA GLY A 37 0.11 0.76 19.03
C GLY A 37 1.27 -0.22 18.78
N LYS A 38 1.93 -0.12 17.63
CA LYS A 38 3.00 -1.05 17.25
C LYS A 38 4.30 -0.70 17.95
N THR A 39 4.91 -1.70 18.55
CA THR A 39 6.25 -1.66 19.16
C THR A 39 7.02 -2.89 18.68
N TYR A 40 8.29 -2.72 18.37
CA TYR A 40 9.16 -3.78 17.88
C TYR A 40 10.34 -3.98 18.84
N ALA A 41 10.90 -5.19 18.88
CA ALA A 41 11.91 -5.57 19.84
C ALA A 41 13.23 -4.80 19.64
N ASP A 42 13.60 -4.57 18.38
CA ASP A 42 14.83 -3.88 18.02
C ASP A 42 14.74 -3.19 16.65
N ALA A 43 15.80 -2.46 16.29
CA ALA A 43 15.89 -1.73 15.03
C ALA A 43 15.89 -2.63 13.78
N ASN A 44 16.34 -3.88 13.90
CA ASN A 44 16.33 -4.82 12.78
C ASN A 44 14.89 -5.27 12.49
N GLU A 45 14.15 -5.62 13.54
CA GLU A 45 12.72 -5.93 13.41
C GLU A 45 11.96 -4.72 12.90
N GLU A 46 12.19 -3.52 13.45
CA GLU A 46 11.51 -2.32 12.99
C GLU A 46 11.77 -2.02 11.51
N ASN A 47 13.01 -2.18 11.04
CA ASN A 47 13.35 -2.02 9.63
C ASN A 47 12.66 -3.07 8.76
N PHE A 48 12.65 -4.34 9.19
CA PHE A 48 11.92 -5.41 8.50
C PHE A 48 10.43 -5.11 8.39
N ARG A 49 9.81 -4.63 9.48
CA ARG A 49 8.40 -4.26 9.54
C ARG A 49 8.10 -3.04 8.66
N LYS A 50 9.00 -2.05 8.61
CA LYS A 50 8.91 -0.91 7.69
C LYS A 50 8.95 -1.36 6.23
N GLN A 51 9.81 -2.34 5.89
CA GLN A 51 9.87 -2.89 4.52
C GLN A 51 8.59 -3.62 4.14
N LEU A 52 8.01 -4.43 5.03
CA LEU A 52 6.71 -5.06 4.80
C LEU A 52 5.60 -4.02 4.64
N PHE A 53 5.60 -3.01 5.49
CA PHE A 53 4.67 -1.89 5.40
C PHE A 53 4.76 -1.16 4.06
N ALA A 54 5.97 -0.85 3.60
CA ALA A 54 6.20 -0.21 2.30
C ALA A 54 5.63 -1.03 1.15
N LYS A 55 5.91 -2.34 1.11
CA LYS A 55 5.37 -3.25 0.08
C LYS A 55 3.84 -3.31 0.09
N ASN A 56 3.23 -3.36 1.28
CA ASN A 56 1.79 -3.37 1.41
C ASN A 56 1.17 -2.02 1.02
N LEU A 57 1.86 -0.91 1.26
CA LEU A 57 1.43 0.42 0.86
C LEU A 57 1.46 0.59 -0.67
N GLU A 58 2.53 0.13 -1.34
CA GLU A 58 2.59 0.08 -2.80
C GLU A 58 1.43 -0.74 -3.39
N LYS A 59 1.15 -1.91 -2.80
CA LYS A 59 0.02 -2.76 -3.21
C LYS A 59 -1.32 -2.04 -3.05
N ILE A 60 -1.51 -1.29 -1.97
CA ILE A 60 -2.73 -0.50 -1.73
C ILE A 60 -2.88 0.57 -2.81
N GLU A 61 -1.81 1.30 -3.13
CA GLU A 61 -1.84 2.37 -4.13
C GLU A 61 -2.10 1.83 -5.53
N GLU A 62 -1.43 0.74 -5.92
CA GLU A 62 -1.68 0.08 -7.22
C GLU A 62 -3.12 -0.40 -7.32
N HIS A 63 -3.66 -1.01 -6.27
CA HIS A 63 -5.06 -1.46 -6.23
C HIS A 63 -6.03 -0.29 -6.35
N ASN A 64 -5.81 0.79 -5.60
CA ASN A 64 -6.69 1.96 -5.61
C ASN A 64 -6.63 2.71 -6.95
N LYS A 65 -5.49 2.71 -7.64
CA LYS A 65 -5.38 3.20 -9.01
C LYS A 65 -6.22 2.36 -9.98
N LYS A 66 -6.24 1.03 -9.82
CA LYS A 66 -7.14 0.14 -10.61
C LYS A 66 -8.61 0.41 -10.29
N TYR A 67 -8.94 0.73 -9.03
CA TYR A 67 -10.28 1.11 -8.62
C TYR A 67 -10.74 2.41 -9.31
N GLU A 68 -9.90 3.44 -9.32
CA GLU A 68 -10.16 4.70 -10.03
C GLU A 68 -10.38 4.52 -11.53
N GLN A 69 -9.76 3.49 -12.12
CA GLN A 69 -9.94 3.09 -13.51
C GLN A 69 -11.16 2.18 -13.75
N GLY A 70 -11.93 1.85 -12.70
CA GLY A 70 -13.09 0.96 -12.78
C GLY A 70 -12.76 -0.52 -13.04
N GLN A 71 -11.50 -0.94 -12.85
CA GLN A 71 -11.06 -2.32 -13.09
C GLN A 71 -11.32 -3.25 -11.90
N VAL A 72 -11.44 -2.68 -10.69
CA VAL A 72 -11.82 -3.38 -9.46
C VAL A 72 -12.93 -2.61 -8.77
N THR A 73 -13.70 -3.31 -7.93
CA THR A 73 -14.94 -2.78 -7.33
C THR A 73 -14.79 -2.34 -5.89
N TYR A 74 -13.59 -2.43 -5.31
CA TYR A 74 -13.30 -2.05 -3.93
C TYR A 74 -11.98 -1.31 -3.84
N THR A 75 -11.74 -0.69 -2.67
CA THR A 75 -10.48 -0.03 -2.33
C THR A 75 -9.81 -0.75 -1.18
N MET A 76 -8.49 -0.60 -1.09
CA MET A 76 -7.69 -1.07 0.03
C MET A 76 -7.21 0.12 0.87
N GLY A 77 -6.88 -0.15 2.13
CA GLY A 77 -6.36 0.86 3.05
C GLY A 77 -5.43 0.25 4.08
N VAL A 78 -4.62 1.12 4.70
CA VAL A 78 -3.70 0.73 5.77
C VAL A 78 -4.49 0.27 7.00
N ASN A 79 -4.23 -0.95 7.45
CA ASN A 79 -4.89 -1.60 8.59
C ASN A 79 -3.87 -2.26 9.52
N GLN A 80 -4.31 -2.85 10.64
CA GLN A 80 -3.42 -3.47 11.63
C GLN A 80 -2.54 -4.62 11.10
N PHE A 81 -2.81 -5.13 9.89
CA PHE A 81 -2.08 -6.20 9.22
C PHE A 81 -1.07 -5.70 8.18
N SER A 82 -0.95 -4.37 7.99
CA SER A 82 -0.11 -3.78 6.94
C SER A 82 1.40 -4.02 7.13
N ASP A 83 1.84 -4.50 8.29
CA ASP A 83 3.24 -4.87 8.60
C ASP A 83 3.47 -6.39 8.74
N LEU A 84 2.48 -7.21 8.40
CA LEU A 84 2.53 -8.66 8.56
C LEU A 84 2.83 -9.38 7.25
N THR A 85 3.46 -10.55 7.37
CA THR A 85 3.54 -11.51 6.27
C THR A 85 2.22 -12.29 6.10
N PRO A 86 1.99 -12.95 4.95
CA PRO A 86 0.84 -13.82 4.76
C PRO A 86 0.74 -14.94 5.82
N GLU A 87 1.87 -15.49 6.25
CA GLU A 87 1.95 -16.54 7.26
C GLU A 87 1.52 -16.02 8.64
N GLU A 88 1.99 -14.82 9.01
CA GLU A 88 1.59 -14.14 10.25
C GLU A 88 0.11 -13.73 10.24
N MET A 89 -0.45 -13.42 9.07
CA MET A 89 -1.87 -13.09 8.91
C MET A 89 -2.80 -14.31 8.95
N ARG A 90 -2.26 -15.52 8.69
CA ARG A 90 -3.04 -16.76 8.55
C ARG A 90 -3.95 -17.06 9.76
N PRO A 91 -3.51 -16.95 11.02
CA PRO A 91 -4.37 -17.22 12.18
C PRO A 91 -5.62 -16.32 12.24
N TYR A 92 -5.53 -15.10 11.72
CA TYR A 92 -6.62 -14.12 11.72
C TYR A 92 -7.63 -14.33 10.60
N THR A 93 -7.24 -15.00 9.51
CA THR A 93 -8.00 -15.04 8.25
C THR A 93 -8.38 -16.46 7.82
N HIS A 94 -7.66 -17.48 8.27
CA HIS A 94 -7.79 -18.86 7.80
C HIS A 94 -7.96 -19.86 8.97
N GLY A 95 -8.59 -19.43 10.07
CA GLY A 95 -8.82 -20.25 11.26
C GLY A 95 -9.94 -21.29 11.13
N VAL A 96 -10.70 -21.29 10.04
CA VAL A 96 -11.83 -22.20 9.84
C VAL A 96 -11.33 -23.61 9.49
N LEU A 97 -11.59 -24.57 10.38
CA LEU A 97 -11.27 -25.98 10.15
C LEU A 97 -12.46 -26.70 9.51
N ARG A 98 -12.23 -27.35 8.37
CA ARG A 98 -13.24 -28.22 7.75
C ARG A 98 -13.37 -29.52 8.55
N PRO A 99 -14.58 -29.95 8.94
CA PRO A 99 -14.78 -31.24 9.59
C PRO A 99 -14.27 -32.38 8.70
N LYS A 100 -13.66 -33.40 9.31
CA LYS A 100 -13.39 -34.66 8.62
C LYS A 100 -14.68 -35.47 8.62
N ASN A 101 -15.22 -35.71 7.42
CA ASN A 101 -16.29 -36.68 7.21
C ASN A 101 -15.77 -38.10 7.42
#